data_AF-A0A7K5Q6F0-F1
#
_entry.id   AF-A0A7K5Q6F0-F1
#
_cell.length_a   1.000
_cell.length_b   1.000
_cell.length_c   1.000
_cell.angle_alpha   90.00
_cell.angle_beta   90.00
_cell.angle_gamma   90.00
#
_symmetry.space_group_name_H-M   'P 1'
#
loop_
_entity.id
_entity.type
_entity.pdbx_description
1 polymer ?
#
loop_
_entity_poly.entity_id
_entity_poly.type
_entity_poly.pdbx_seq_one_letter_code
_entity_poly.pdbx_strand_id
1 'polypeptide(L)'
;MPHACCLQLPAVTWVLLLVTTAFAMECPKMKVRTCKDCIQSGPGCAWCKKLNFTKAGEPDSIRCDTIEQLKQRGCPASEIEFPGNKIKRTQDHPLSNKIQLTPQEVHLKLRIGQPAEFEVKFRRAMGYPIDLYYLMDLSYSMLDDLEKVKKLGGELLRALESTTPSRRIGFGSFVDKTVLPFVNTHPEKLQNPCPNKDTKCQPPFTFKHILSLTDNAKQFESEVGKQFISGNLDAPEGGLDAMMQAAVCGDLIGWRNVTRLLVFATDDGFHFAGDGKLAGILTPNDGKCHLEDNMYKRSNEFDYPSVGQLVQTLAENNIQPIFAVTSKVVDVYKKLSEMIPKSAVGELNEDSSNVIELIQVAYNNLSSRIILDHSTLLDTLDVKYDSKCKNDKDSTDEARGQCDNVKINDEVTFKVKVTAKVCIPNYSFTIRPLGFTDTLTVHVASNCDCHCNDQPDPDACNGQGTVECGIC
;
A
#
# COMPACT_ATOMS: atom_id res chain seq x y z
N MET A 1 3.98 81.22 15.47
CA MET A 1 5.19 80.38 15.26
C MET A 1 5.41 79.62 16.55
N PRO A 2 5.63 78.28 16.56
CA PRO A 2 5.77 77.27 15.48
C PRO A 2 4.48 76.42 15.34
N HIS A 3 3.94 76.02 14.17
CA HIS A 3 4.41 75.16 13.06
C HIS A 3 4.70 73.71 13.46
N ALA A 4 3.62 72.97 13.76
CA ALA A 4 3.60 71.51 13.79
C ALA A 4 3.53 70.98 12.34
N CYS A 5 4.58 70.30 11.92
CA CYS A 5 4.70 69.71 10.59
C CYS A 5 3.97 68.36 10.57
N CYS A 6 2.88 68.28 9.81
CA CYS A 6 2.13 67.06 9.57
C CYS A 6 2.74 66.37 8.34
N LEU A 7 3.50 65.29 8.56
CA LEU A 7 4.02 64.44 7.49
C LEU A 7 2.97 63.36 7.16
N GLN A 8 2.24 63.56 6.07
CA GLN A 8 1.48 62.52 5.39
C GLN A 8 2.45 61.62 4.61
N LEU A 9 2.52 60.34 4.97
CA LEU A 9 3.16 59.29 4.17
C LEU A 9 2.13 58.72 3.17
N PRO A 10 2.46 58.56 1.88
CA PRO A 10 1.54 58.03 0.90
C PRO A 10 1.41 56.51 1.04
N ALA A 11 0.20 56.02 0.83
CA ALA A 11 -0.13 54.60 0.74
C ALA A 11 0.69 53.94 -0.39
N VAL A 12 1.63 53.08 -0.01
CA VAL A 12 2.32 52.19 -0.95
C VAL A 12 1.38 51.02 -1.24
N THR A 13 0.83 51.01 -2.44
CA THR A 13 0.09 49.88 -3.01
C THR A 13 1.05 48.70 -3.20
N TRP A 14 0.88 47.67 -2.37
CA TRP A 14 1.53 46.38 -2.56
C TRP A 14 0.84 45.65 -3.72
N VAL A 15 1.38 45.77 -4.93
CA VAL A 15 1.09 44.84 -6.02
C VAL A 15 1.82 43.54 -5.69
N LEU A 16 1.09 42.55 -5.17
CA LEU A 16 1.58 41.17 -5.11
C LEU A 16 1.76 40.68 -6.56
N LEU A 17 2.99 40.72 -7.06
CA LEU A 17 3.39 39.88 -8.19
C LEU A 17 3.36 38.43 -7.71
N LEU A 18 2.36 37.69 -8.16
CA LEU A 18 2.40 36.23 -8.21
C LEU A 18 3.57 35.83 -9.10
N VAL A 19 4.75 35.65 -8.51
CA VAL A 19 5.86 34.96 -9.15
C VAL A 19 5.46 33.49 -9.19
N THR A 20 4.82 33.09 -10.28
CA THR A 20 4.84 31.69 -10.70
C THR A 20 6.32 31.34 -10.88
N THR A 21 6.87 30.53 -9.99
CA THR A 21 8.21 29.97 -10.17
C THR A 21 8.17 29.01 -11.35
N ALA A 22 8.30 29.56 -12.56
CA ALA A 22 8.75 28.79 -13.70
C ALA A 22 10.18 28.36 -13.36
N PHE A 23 10.37 27.10 -12.97
CA PHE A 23 11.71 26.51 -12.95
C PHE A 23 12.29 26.72 -14.34
N ALA A 24 13.28 27.60 -14.46
CA ALA A 24 14.06 27.72 -15.68
C ALA A 24 14.65 26.33 -15.92
N MET A 25 14.25 25.67 -17.00
CA MET A 25 14.74 24.33 -17.32
C MET A 25 16.21 24.45 -17.72
N GLU A 26 17.11 24.23 -16.77
CA GLU A 26 18.55 24.25 -17.02
C GLU A 26 18.98 23.00 -17.82
N CYS A 27 19.99 23.17 -18.67
CA CYS A 27 20.63 22.07 -19.39
C CYS A 27 22.11 21.96 -18.98
N PRO A 28 22.46 21.09 -18.01
CA PRO A 28 23.83 20.89 -17.60
C PRO A 28 24.58 20.09 -18.67
N LYS A 29 25.60 20.68 -19.29
CA LYS A 29 26.34 20.05 -20.41
C LYS A 29 27.54 19.26 -19.90
N MET A 30 27.34 18.04 -19.42
CA MET A 30 28.44 17.17 -19.00
C MET A 30 28.67 16.04 -20.02
N LYS A 31 29.85 16.03 -20.67
CA LYS A 31 30.31 14.95 -21.58
C LYS A 31 29.34 14.59 -22.72
N VAL A 32 28.68 15.59 -23.30
CA VAL A 32 27.74 15.36 -24.42
C VAL A 32 28.49 15.12 -25.73
N ARG A 33 28.32 13.94 -26.34
CA ARG A 33 28.87 13.61 -27.67
C ARG A 33 27.76 13.29 -28.67
N THR A 34 26.69 12.64 -28.21
CA THR A 34 25.56 12.23 -29.04
C THR A 34 24.27 12.92 -28.61
N CYS A 35 23.24 12.84 -29.47
CA CYS A 35 21.89 13.30 -29.12
C CYS A 35 21.36 12.59 -27.87
N LYS A 36 21.61 11.28 -27.73
CA LYS A 36 21.25 10.50 -26.55
C LYS A 36 21.90 11.05 -25.28
N ASP A 37 23.20 11.31 -25.31
CA ASP A 37 23.92 11.88 -24.14
C ASP A 37 23.32 13.23 -23.73
N CYS A 38 22.93 14.05 -24.72
CA CYS A 38 22.26 15.32 -24.48
C CYS A 38 20.92 15.14 -23.76
N ILE A 39 20.08 14.23 -24.28
CA ILE A 39 18.77 13.92 -23.71
C ILE A 39 18.89 13.37 -22.28
N GLN A 40 19.96 12.60 -22.01
CA GLN A 40 20.28 12.06 -20.70
C GLN A 40 20.93 13.07 -19.75
N SER A 41 21.37 14.23 -20.24
CA SER A 41 22.04 15.23 -19.40
C SER A 41 21.06 15.97 -18.49
N GLY A 42 19.80 16.13 -18.91
CA GLY A 42 18.79 16.74 -18.06
C GLY A 42 17.43 16.91 -18.73
N PRO A 43 16.38 17.24 -17.96
CA PRO A 43 15.03 17.41 -18.47
C PRO A 43 14.87 18.61 -19.40
N GLY A 44 15.72 19.64 -19.27
CA GLY A 44 15.70 20.85 -20.11
C GLY A 44 16.54 20.76 -21.39
N CYS A 45 17.28 19.68 -21.59
CA CYS A 45 18.20 19.54 -22.71
C CYS A 45 17.50 19.10 -23.99
N ALA A 46 17.78 19.82 -25.07
CA ALA A 46 17.35 19.54 -26.43
C ALA A 46 18.56 19.46 -27.36
N TRP A 47 18.41 18.80 -28.51
CA TRP A 47 19.48 18.61 -29.49
C TRP A 47 19.12 19.19 -30.85
N CYS A 48 20.04 19.92 -31.49
CA CYS A 48 19.86 20.40 -32.85
C CYS A 48 20.42 19.42 -33.88
N LYS A 49 19.53 18.78 -34.67
CA LYS A 49 19.92 17.84 -35.73
C LYS A 49 20.19 18.48 -37.09
N LYS A 50 20.12 19.81 -37.19
CA LYS A 50 20.41 20.53 -38.44
C LYS A 50 21.83 20.23 -38.92
N LEU A 51 21.98 19.84 -40.18
CA LEU A 51 23.29 19.68 -40.83
C LEU A 51 24.03 21.03 -40.91
N ASN A 52 25.36 20.99 -40.79
CA ASN A 52 26.23 22.18 -40.80
C ASN A 52 25.83 23.25 -39.76
N PHE A 53 25.30 22.84 -38.61
CA PHE A 53 24.96 23.75 -37.50
C PHE A 53 26.21 24.20 -36.72
N THR A 54 27.16 23.30 -36.54
CA THR A 54 28.44 23.57 -35.86
C THR A 54 29.42 24.26 -36.81
N LYS A 55 30.09 25.32 -36.32
CA LYS A 55 31.10 26.04 -37.10
C LYS A 55 32.46 25.39 -36.96
N ALA A 56 33.37 25.69 -37.90
CA ALA A 56 34.75 25.22 -37.82
C ALA A 56 35.40 25.65 -36.50
N GLY A 57 35.94 24.69 -35.75
CA GLY A 57 36.56 24.90 -34.44
C GLY A 57 35.60 24.79 -33.24
N GLU A 58 34.29 24.63 -33.47
CA GLU A 58 33.31 24.41 -32.40
C GLU A 58 33.08 22.91 -32.14
N PRO A 59 32.93 22.48 -30.88
CA PRO A 59 32.57 21.10 -30.57
C PRO A 59 31.08 20.81 -30.82
N ASP A 60 30.75 19.56 -31.19
CA ASP A 60 29.35 19.12 -31.37
C ASP A 60 28.50 19.17 -30.10
N SER A 61 29.10 19.30 -28.93
CA SER A 61 28.38 19.59 -27.68
C SER A 61 27.56 20.89 -27.73
N ILE A 62 27.85 21.82 -28.66
CA ILE A 62 27.06 23.04 -28.88
C ILE A 62 25.65 22.73 -29.41
N ARG A 63 25.45 21.59 -30.07
CA ARG A 63 24.13 21.11 -30.52
C ARG A 63 23.21 20.78 -29.36
N CYS A 64 23.75 20.58 -28.16
CA CYS A 64 23.00 20.33 -26.95
C CYS A 64 22.82 21.62 -26.14
N ASP A 65 21.58 22.04 -25.95
CA ASP A 65 21.24 23.21 -25.13
C ASP A 65 19.76 23.24 -24.78
N THR A 66 19.30 24.28 -24.08
CA THR A 66 17.86 24.54 -23.97
C THR A 66 17.26 24.91 -25.32
N ILE A 67 15.96 24.69 -25.50
CA ILE A 67 15.24 25.00 -26.75
C ILE A 67 15.42 26.48 -27.14
N GLU A 68 15.40 27.38 -26.16
CA GLU A 68 15.55 28.82 -26.36
C GLU A 68 16.94 29.16 -26.89
N GLN A 69 17.99 28.59 -26.29
CA GLN A 69 19.38 28.83 -26.71
C GLN A 69 19.66 28.25 -28.10
N LEU A 70 19.11 27.08 -28.43
CA LEU A 70 19.22 26.51 -29.78
C LEU A 70 18.52 27.38 -30.83
N LYS A 71 17.34 27.91 -30.53
CA LYS A 71 16.61 28.84 -31.41
C LYS A 71 17.39 30.14 -31.60
N GLN A 72 17.95 30.71 -30.54
CA GLN A 72 18.79 31.92 -30.62
C GLN A 72 20.03 31.70 -31.48
N ARG A 73 20.60 30.48 -31.49
CA ARG A 73 21.70 30.09 -32.38
C ARG A 73 21.27 29.79 -33.82
N GLY A 74 19.98 29.87 -34.15
CA GLY A 74 19.48 29.65 -35.50
C GLY A 74 19.17 28.19 -35.85
N CYS A 75 18.95 27.33 -34.85
CA CYS A 75 18.37 26.01 -35.07
C CYS A 75 16.85 26.14 -35.31
N PRO A 76 16.33 25.71 -36.48
CA PRO A 76 14.90 25.70 -36.75
C PRO A 76 14.15 24.80 -35.77
N ALA A 77 12.92 25.16 -35.39
CA ALA A 77 12.13 24.38 -34.43
C ALA A 77 11.85 22.94 -34.89
N SER A 78 11.78 22.68 -36.21
CA SER A 78 11.62 21.34 -36.78
C SER A 78 12.86 20.46 -36.66
N GLU A 79 14.03 21.08 -36.45
CA GLU A 79 15.33 20.41 -36.32
C GLU A 79 15.77 20.29 -34.86
N ILE A 80 14.89 20.62 -33.90
CA ILE A 80 15.16 20.47 -32.47
C ILE A 80 14.52 19.19 -31.98
N GLU A 81 15.35 18.24 -31.58
CA GLU A 81 14.95 17.00 -30.91
C GLU A 81 14.79 17.25 -29.41
N PHE A 82 13.56 17.12 -28.94
CA PHE A 82 13.20 17.24 -27.54
C PHE A 82 12.14 16.19 -27.19
N PRO A 83 12.55 14.92 -27.01
CA PRO A 83 11.62 13.86 -26.65
C PRO A 83 11.03 14.12 -25.27
N GLY A 84 9.71 14.31 -25.22
CA GLY A 84 8.93 14.43 -23.99
C GLY A 84 8.30 13.11 -23.54
N ASN A 85 7.57 13.15 -22.43
CA ASN A 85 6.80 12.02 -21.94
C ASN A 85 5.73 11.57 -22.95
N LYS A 86 5.53 10.26 -23.11
CA LYS A 86 4.39 9.69 -23.86
C LYS A 86 3.58 8.78 -22.94
N ILE A 87 2.27 8.94 -22.98
CA ILE A 87 1.33 8.20 -22.13
C ILE A 87 0.29 7.56 -23.05
N LYS A 88 0.11 6.25 -22.94
CA LYS A 88 -0.91 5.51 -23.68
C LYS A 88 -1.70 4.65 -22.71
N ARG A 89 -3.01 4.87 -22.64
CA ARG A 89 -3.94 3.99 -21.92
C ARG A 89 -4.31 2.84 -22.84
N THR A 90 -3.96 1.61 -22.49
CA THR A 90 -4.23 0.43 -23.33
C THR A 90 -5.47 -0.33 -22.87
N GLN A 91 -5.78 -0.27 -21.57
CA GLN A 91 -7.06 -0.74 -21.03
C GLN A 91 -7.66 0.36 -20.13
N ASP A 92 -8.80 0.90 -20.55
CA ASP A 92 -9.50 2.00 -19.88
C ASP A 92 -11.02 1.73 -19.92
N HIS A 93 -11.41 0.61 -19.34
CA HIS A 93 -12.82 0.24 -19.21
C HIS A 93 -13.49 1.15 -18.17
N PRO A 94 -14.70 1.68 -18.47
CA PRO A 94 -15.36 2.62 -17.59
C PRO A 94 -15.74 1.97 -16.24
N LEU A 95 -15.79 2.81 -15.21
CA LEU A 95 -16.19 2.41 -13.87
C LEU A 95 -17.58 1.76 -13.87
N SER A 96 -17.71 0.63 -13.20
CA SER A 96 -18.95 -0.14 -13.07
C SER A 96 -19.04 -0.76 -11.67
N ASN A 97 -20.07 -1.54 -11.38
CA ASN A 97 -20.15 -2.22 -10.07
C ASN A 97 -19.10 -3.32 -9.92
N LYS A 98 -18.48 -3.76 -11.03
CA LYS A 98 -17.41 -4.76 -11.07
C LYS A 98 -16.02 -4.15 -11.24
N ILE A 99 -15.94 -2.95 -11.83
CA ILE A 99 -14.67 -2.26 -12.11
C ILE A 99 -14.68 -0.97 -11.30
N GLN A 100 -13.91 -0.93 -10.21
CA GLN A 100 -13.86 0.22 -9.32
C GLN A 100 -12.68 1.14 -9.59
N LEU A 101 -11.70 0.70 -10.37
CA LEU A 101 -10.49 1.45 -10.71
C LEU A 101 -10.33 1.58 -12.23
N THR A 102 -10.07 2.78 -12.73
CA THR A 102 -9.73 3.01 -14.15
C THR A 102 -8.64 4.06 -14.29
N PRO A 103 -7.74 3.96 -15.29
CA PRO A 103 -7.55 2.84 -16.23
C PRO A 103 -7.08 1.55 -15.55
N GLN A 104 -7.12 0.42 -16.27
CA GLN A 104 -6.57 -0.87 -15.81
C GLN A 104 -5.14 -1.10 -16.34
N GLU A 105 -4.75 -0.43 -17.44
CA GLU A 105 -3.40 -0.56 -18.00
C GLU A 105 -2.92 0.73 -18.67
N VAL A 106 -1.73 1.18 -18.29
CA VAL A 106 -1.08 2.39 -18.81
C VAL A 106 0.36 2.08 -19.23
N HIS A 107 0.73 2.55 -20.42
CA HIS A 107 2.09 2.50 -20.95
C HIS A 107 2.71 3.90 -20.95
N LEU A 108 3.82 4.05 -20.25
CA LEU A 108 4.59 5.28 -20.10
C LEU A 108 5.92 5.15 -20.84
N LYS A 109 6.24 6.14 -21.69
CA LYS A 109 7.62 6.41 -22.12
C LYS A 109 8.11 7.68 -21.44
N LEU A 110 9.04 7.52 -20.49
CA LEU A 110 9.47 8.58 -19.57
C LEU A 110 10.72 9.29 -20.07
N ARG A 111 10.66 10.62 -20.14
CA ARG A 111 11.82 11.50 -20.22
C ARG A 111 12.40 11.65 -18.82
N ILE A 112 13.71 11.49 -18.70
CA ILE A 112 14.41 11.62 -17.42
C ILE A 112 14.18 12.98 -16.77
N GLY A 113 13.94 12.97 -15.46
CA GLY A 113 13.70 14.18 -14.66
C GLY A 113 12.38 14.92 -14.95
N GLN A 114 11.56 14.45 -15.89
CA GLN A 114 10.23 15.03 -16.16
C GLN A 114 9.13 14.08 -15.69
N PRO A 115 8.20 14.52 -14.82
CA PRO A 115 7.08 13.68 -14.39
C PRO A 115 6.10 13.43 -15.55
N ALA A 116 5.74 12.17 -15.78
CA ALA A 116 4.59 11.81 -16.60
C ALA A 116 3.34 11.75 -15.72
N GLU A 117 2.30 12.49 -16.09
CA GLU A 117 1.09 12.62 -15.28
C GLU A 117 -0.11 11.92 -15.94
N PHE A 118 -0.79 11.05 -15.21
CA PHE A 118 -2.06 10.48 -15.66
C PHE A 118 -3.05 10.37 -14.50
N GLU A 119 -4.35 10.40 -14.84
CA GLU A 119 -5.41 10.32 -13.84
C GLU A 119 -5.86 8.87 -13.64
N VAL A 120 -6.02 8.51 -12.37
CA VAL A 120 -6.64 7.28 -11.90
C VAL A 120 -7.93 7.65 -11.18
N LYS A 121 -9.03 7.05 -11.59
CA LYS A 121 -10.34 7.27 -10.97
C LYS A 121 -10.73 6.04 -10.20
N PHE A 122 -11.24 6.25 -9.00
CA PHE A 122 -11.77 5.19 -8.16
C PHE A 122 -13.21 5.50 -7.77
N ARG A 123 -14.10 4.50 -7.87
CA ARG A 123 -15.47 4.59 -7.39
C ARG A 123 -15.81 3.41 -6.49
N ARG A 124 -16.24 3.72 -5.27
CA ARG A 124 -16.65 2.71 -4.29
C ARG A 124 -17.95 2.03 -4.74
N ALA A 125 -17.90 0.76 -5.09
CA ALA A 125 -19.08 -0.02 -5.49
C ALA A 125 -19.90 -0.47 -4.28
N MET A 126 -21.19 -0.70 -4.50
CA MET A 126 -22.11 -1.28 -3.51
C MET A 126 -22.02 -2.80 -3.53
N GLY A 127 -22.10 -3.45 -2.36
CA GLY A 127 -22.24 -4.90 -2.26
C GLY A 127 -21.00 -5.69 -2.72
N TYR A 128 -19.81 -5.11 -2.58
CA TYR A 128 -18.56 -5.81 -2.85
C TYR A 128 -18.42 -7.01 -1.89
N PRO A 129 -17.97 -8.19 -2.33
CA PRO A 129 -17.92 -9.36 -1.45
C PRO A 129 -16.92 -9.18 -0.30
N ILE A 130 -17.25 -9.77 0.85
CA ILE A 130 -16.44 -9.69 2.07
C ILE A 130 -16.11 -11.10 2.56
N ASP A 131 -14.86 -11.32 2.91
CA ASP A 131 -14.44 -12.43 3.76
C ASP A 131 -14.05 -11.88 5.12
N LEU A 132 -14.64 -12.43 6.18
CA LEU A 132 -14.34 -12.06 7.56
C LEU A 132 -13.78 -13.29 8.28
N TYR A 133 -12.53 -13.21 8.71
CA TYR A 133 -11.92 -14.23 9.56
C TYR A 133 -11.85 -13.71 10.99
N TYR A 134 -12.55 -14.38 11.91
CA TYR A 134 -12.58 -14.01 13.32
C TYR A 134 -11.49 -14.78 14.06
N LEU A 135 -10.49 -14.07 14.55
CA LEU A 135 -9.35 -14.61 15.28
C LEU A 135 -9.48 -14.24 16.75
N MET A 136 -9.78 -15.23 17.58
CA MET A 136 -10.14 -15.04 18.97
C MET A 136 -9.06 -15.57 19.92
N ASP A 137 -8.72 -14.76 20.91
CA ASP A 137 -7.97 -15.20 22.09
C ASP A 137 -8.81 -16.17 22.94
N LEU A 138 -8.23 -17.33 23.27
CA LEU A 138 -8.84 -18.33 24.16
C LEU A 138 -8.07 -18.47 25.49
N SER A 139 -7.29 -17.48 25.90
CA SER A 139 -6.77 -17.34 27.26
C SER A 139 -7.91 -17.38 28.29
N TYR A 140 -7.59 -17.67 29.55
CA TYR A 140 -8.62 -17.96 30.56
C TYR A 140 -9.57 -16.77 30.84
N SER A 141 -9.09 -15.54 30.67
CA SER A 141 -9.89 -14.33 30.88
C SER A 141 -11.02 -14.19 29.88
N MET A 142 -10.86 -14.72 28.66
CA MET A 142 -11.85 -14.66 27.57
C MET A 142 -13.00 -15.68 27.70
N LEU A 143 -13.22 -16.25 28.89
CA LEU A 143 -14.17 -17.34 29.12
C LEU A 143 -15.62 -16.91 28.83
N ASP A 144 -16.04 -15.75 29.32
CA ASP A 144 -17.37 -15.22 29.10
C ASP A 144 -17.54 -14.65 27.68
N ASP A 145 -16.49 -14.07 27.09
CA ASP A 145 -16.46 -13.70 25.67
C ASP A 145 -16.74 -14.90 24.77
N LEU A 146 -16.11 -16.05 25.05
CA LEU A 146 -16.29 -17.26 24.25
C LEU A 146 -17.76 -17.71 24.24
N GLU A 147 -18.44 -17.65 25.39
CA GLU A 147 -19.84 -18.01 25.50
C GLU A 147 -20.77 -17.08 24.70
N LYS A 148 -20.35 -15.83 24.48
CA LYS A 148 -21.04 -14.91 23.57
C LYS A 148 -20.70 -15.16 22.12
N VAL A 149 -19.41 -15.33 21.79
CA VAL A 149 -18.95 -15.58 20.42
C VAL A 149 -19.56 -16.85 19.83
N LYS A 150 -19.78 -17.88 20.66
CA LYS A 150 -20.54 -19.08 20.28
C LYS A 150 -21.96 -18.78 19.78
N LYS A 151 -22.61 -17.74 20.31
CA LYS A 151 -23.97 -17.30 19.91
C LYS A 151 -23.95 -16.23 18.81
N LEU A 152 -22.81 -15.59 18.58
CA LEU A 152 -22.65 -14.47 17.64
C LEU A 152 -22.62 -14.89 16.17
N GLY A 153 -22.31 -16.14 15.84
CA GLY A 153 -22.11 -16.59 14.44
C GLY A 153 -23.24 -16.22 13.48
N GLY A 154 -24.47 -16.62 13.80
CA GLY A 154 -25.63 -16.30 12.99
C GLY A 154 -26.01 -14.82 13.01
N GLU A 155 -25.77 -14.10 14.11
CA GLU A 155 -26.02 -12.66 14.19
C GLU A 155 -25.03 -11.85 13.35
N LEU A 156 -23.74 -12.21 13.39
CA LEU A 156 -22.68 -11.54 12.64
C LEU A 156 -22.87 -11.69 11.13
N LEU A 157 -23.18 -12.91 10.64
CA LEU A 157 -23.48 -13.12 9.22
C LEU A 157 -24.75 -12.37 8.77
N ARG A 158 -25.79 -12.31 9.60
CA ARG A 158 -27.00 -11.51 9.34
C ARG A 158 -26.71 -10.02 9.33
N ALA A 159 -25.88 -9.53 10.24
CA ALA A 159 -25.47 -8.13 10.30
C ALA A 159 -24.72 -7.71 9.03
N LEU A 160 -23.87 -8.60 8.49
CA LEU A 160 -23.15 -8.38 7.24
C LEU A 160 -24.01 -8.53 5.98
N GLU A 161 -25.11 -9.28 6.05
CA GLU A 161 -26.06 -9.44 4.93
C GLU A 161 -26.67 -8.10 4.48
N SER A 162 -26.88 -7.18 5.43
CA SER A 162 -27.32 -5.80 5.13
C SER A 162 -26.30 -5.01 4.30
N THR A 163 -25.02 -5.41 4.34
CA THR A 163 -23.89 -4.69 3.73
C THR A 163 -23.51 -5.28 2.37
N THR A 164 -23.45 -6.61 2.26
CA THR A 164 -23.11 -7.30 1.01
C THR A 164 -23.83 -8.65 0.91
N PRO A 165 -24.36 -9.00 -0.28
CA PRO A 165 -24.98 -10.31 -0.48
C PRO A 165 -23.96 -11.46 -0.48
N SER A 166 -22.68 -11.19 -0.79
CA SER A 166 -21.64 -12.22 -0.87
C SER A 166 -20.66 -12.09 0.29
N ARG A 167 -20.90 -12.87 1.35
CA ARG A 167 -20.13 -12.86 2.59
C ARG A 167 -19.68 -14.26 2.95
N ARG A 168 -18.47 -14.39 3.49
CA ARG A 168 -18.01 -15.61 4.15
C ARG A 168 -17.45 -15.27 5.52
N ILE A 169 -17.61 -16.20 6.46
CA ILE A 169 -17.06 -16.11 7.81
C ILE A 169 -16.18 -17.33 8.08
N GLY A 170 -15.06 -17.11 8.75
CA GLY A 170 -14.16 -18.16 9.24
C GLY A 170 -13.78 -17.88 10.68
N PHE A 171 -13.21 -18.90 11.35
CA PHE A 171 -12.81 -18.79 12.74
C PHE A 171 -11.45 -19.44 12.98
N GLY A 172 -10.63 -18.75 13.77
CA GLY A 172 -9.41 -19.28 14.34
C GLY A 172 -9.28 -18.86 15.79
N SER A 173 -8.47 -19.61 16.54
CA SER A 173 -8.15 -19.29 17.92
C SER A 173 -6.66 -19.26 18.17
N PHE A 174 -6.25 -18.53 19.20
CA PHE A 174 -4.88 -18.47 19.66
C PHE A 174 -4.79 -18.38 21.18
N VAL A 175 -3.61 -18.71 21.71
CA VAL A 175 -3.19 -18.43 23.09
C VAL A 175 -1.72 -17.99 22.99
N ASP A 176 -0.76 -18.89 23.18
CA ASP A 176 0.67 -18.57 23.05
C ASP A 176 1.56 -19.78 22.74
N LYS A 177 2.87 -19.56 22.61
CA LYS A 177 3.91 -20.58 22.46
C LYS A 177 3.90 -21.54 23.65
N THR A 178 4.09 -22.82 23.38
CA THR A 178 3.87 -23.88 24.37
C THR A 178 5.14 -24.25 25.15
N VAL A 179 5.97 -23.24 25.44
CA VAL A 179 7.23 -23.36 26.17
C VAL A 179 7.29 -22.35 27.32
N LEU A 180 8.14 -22.60 28.32
CA LEU A 180 8.43 -21.61 29.37
C LEU A 180 9.21 -20.43 28.77
N PRO A 181 8.98 -19.18 29.22
CA PRO A 181 8.10 -18.80 30.33
C PRO A 181 6.65 -18.52 29.97
N PHE A 182 6.26 -18.64 28.69
CA PHE A 182 4.93 -18.25 28.20
C PHE A 182 3.81 -19.15 28.74
N VAL A 183 4.08 -20.45 28.89
CA VAL A 183 3.17 -21.40 29.53
C VAL A 183 3.86 -22.22 30.60
N ASN A 184 3.08 -22.71 31.56
CA ASN A 184 3.59 -23.67 32.55
C ASN A 184 3.69 -25.07 31.93
N THR A 185 4.93 -25.53 31.71
CA THR A 185 5.24 -26.82 31.07
C THR A 185 5.15 -28.02 32.01
N HIS A 186 4.70 -27.86 33.25
CA HIS A 186 4.42 -28.98 34.13
C HIS A 186 3.30 -29.86 33.52
N PRO A 187 3.44 -31.21 33.47
CA PRO A 187 2.49 -32.08 32.74
C PRO A 187 1.02 -31.89 33.12
N GLU A 188 0.70 -31.70 34.41
CA GLU A 188 -0.68 -31.42 34.84
C GLU A 188 -1.22 -30.09 34.31
N LYS A 189 -0.37 -29.07 34.20
CA LYS A 189 -0.74 -27.74 33.71
C LYS A 189 -0.80 -27.67 32.19
N LEU A 190 -0.04 -28.51 31.49
CA LEU A 190 -0.23 -28.70 30.05
C LEU A 190 -1.55 -29.43 29.73
N GLN A 191 -2.02 -30.33 30.60
CA GLN A 191 -3.32 -30.98 30.43
C GLN A 191 -4.49 -30.07 30.78
N ASN A 192 -4.36 -29.28 31.86
CA ASN A 192 -5.35 -28.28 32.26
C ASN A 192 -4.64 -26.99 32.72
N PRO A 193 -4.50 -25.99 31.82
CA PRO A 193 -3.80 -24.75 32.15
C PRO A 193 -4.60 -23.83 33.08
N CYS A 194 -5.91 -24.06 33.20
CA CYS A 194 -6.78 -23.16 33.92
C CYS A 194 -6.52 -23.12 35.43
N PRO A 195 -6.86 -22.00 36.11
CA PRO A 195 -6.66 -21.88 37.55
C PRO A 195 -7.51 -22.89 38.33
N ASN A 196 -8.76 -23.09 37.92
CA ASN A 196 -9.68 -24.03 38.56
C ASN A 196 -9.64 -25.40 37.85
N LYS A 197 -9.43 -26.48 38.63
CA LYS A 197 -9.36 -27.86 38.11
C LYS A 197 -10.70 -28.37 37.57
N ASP A 198 -11.81 -27.84 38.05
CA ASP A 198 -13.15 -28.26 37.63
C ASP A 198 -13.58 -27.62 36.30
N THR A 199 -12.89 -26.56 35.87
CA THR A 199 -13.16 -25.93 34.58
C THR A 199 -12.63 -26.81 33.45
N LYS A 200 -13.49 -27.10 32.47
CA LYS A 200 -13.08 -27.80 31.25
C LYS A 200 -12.24 -26.87 30.39
N CYS A 201 -10.92 -27.11 30.37
CA CYS A 201 -9.99 -26.37 29.55
C CYS A 201 -9.22 -27.27 28.61
N GLN A 202 -8.93 -26.74 27.42
CA GLN A 202 -8.04 -27.41 26.49
C GLN A 202 -6.57 -27.11 26.82
N PRO A 203 -5.63 -27.99 26.42
CA PRO A 203 -4.20 -27.71 26.50
C PRO A 203 -3.82 -26.39 25.80
N PRO A 204 -2.76 -25.69 26.25
CA PRO A 204 -2.27 -24.49 25.59
C PRO A 204 -1.81 -24.78 24.16
N PHE A 205 -1.93 -23.79 23.29
CA PHE A 205 -1.56 -23.87 21.88
C PHE A 205 -1.34 -22.46 21.32
N THR A 206 -0.53 -22.33 20.27
CA THR A 206 -0.24 -21.02 19.68
C THR A 206 -1.33 -20.55 18.73
N PHE A 207 -1.64 -21.34 17.70
CA PHE A 207 -2.69 -21.03 16.74
C PHE A 207 -3.38 -22.30 16.25
N LYS A 208 -4.71 -22.25 16.20
CA LYS A 208 -5.57 -23.27 15.60
C LYS A 208 -6.52 -22.62 14.59
N HIS A 209 -6.47 -23.10 13.36
CA HIS A 209 -7.49 -22.85 12.37
C HIS A 209 -8.68 -23.79 12.63
N ILE A 210 -9.85 -23.24 12.94
CA ILE A 210 -11.01 -24.05 13.34
C ILE A 210 -11.99 -24.20 12.17
N LEU A 211 -12.23 -23.11 11.44
CA LEU A 211 -13.21 -23.07 10.37
C LEU A 211 -12.74 -22.22 9.20
N SER A 212 -12.59 -22.85 8.04
CA SER A 212 -12.36 -22.18 6.76
C SER A 212 -13.53 -21.28 6.39
N LEU A 213 -13.25 -20.21 5.63
CA LEU A 213 -14.24 -19.23 5.20
C LEU A 213 -15.43 -19.89 4.48
N THR A 214 -16.60 -19.81 5.11
CA THR A 214 -17.86 -20.42 4.66
C THR A 214 -19.01 -19.40 4.70
N ASP A 215 -20.04 -19.60 3.90
CA ASP A 215 -21.30 -18.83 3.96
C ASP A 215 -22.33 -19.48 4.91
N ASN A 216 -21.98 -20.61 5.53
CA ASN A 216 -22.88 -21.37 6.41
C ASN A 216 -22.77 -20.95 7.88
N ALA A 217 -23.72 -20.13 8.34
CA ALA A 217 -23.82 -19.69 9.73
C ALA A 217 -23.92 -20.83 10.76
N LYS A 218 -24.66 -21.89 10.44
CA LYS A 218 -24.85 -23.02 11.36
C LYS A 218 -23.56 -23.81 11.54
N GLN A 219 -22.75 -23.88 10.49
CA GLN A 219 -21.42 -24.50 10.57
C GLN A 219 -20.51 -23.68 11.50
N PHE A 220 -20.53 -22.35 11.39
CA PHE A 220 -19.82 -21.48 12.32
C PHE A 220 -20.25 -21.70 13.77
N GLU A 221 -21.55 -21.61 14.06
CA GLU A 221 -22.08 -21.83 15.41
C GLU A 221 -21.69 -23.21 15.96
N SER A 222 -21.73 -24.25 15.13
CA SER A 222 -21.36 -25.61 15.53
C SER A 222 -19.87 -25.76 15.81
N GLU A 223 -18.98 -25.27 14.94
CA GLU A 223 -17.54 -25.44 15.12
C GLU A 223 -16.98 -24.56 16.25
N VAL A 224 -17.49 -23.32 16.38
CA VAL A 224 -17.13 -22.43 17.49
C VAL A 224 -17.72 -22.93 18.81
N GLY A 225 -18.93 -23.49 18.78
CA GLY A 225 -19.58 -24.13 19.93
C GLY A 225 -18.78 -25.27 20.56
N LYS A 226 -17.95 -25.96 19.77
CA LYS A 226 -17.07 -27.05 20.25
C LYS A 226 -15.81 -26.56 20.95
N GLN A 227 -15.48 -25.27 20.87
CA GLN A 227 -14.25 -24.74 21.46
C GLN A 227 -14.40 -24.58 22.97
N PHE A 228 -13.31 -24.85 23.68
CA PHE A 228 -13.17 -24.66 25.12
C PHE A 228 -12.16 -23.56 25.41
N ILE A 229 -12.22 -22.96 26.59
CA ILE A 229 -11.19 -22.01 27.00
C ILE A 229 -9.86 -22.74 27.25
N SER A 230 -8.76 -22.01 27.21
CA SER A 230 -7.42 -22.47 27.49
C SER A 230 -6.78 -21.54 28.54
N GLY A 231 -5.46 -21.55 28.64
CA GLY A 231 -4.71 -20.60 29.44
C GLY A 231 -3.21 -20.74 29.23
N ASN A 232 -2.50 -19.69 29.60
CA ASN A 232 -1.05 -19.52 29.58
C ASN A 232 -0.59 -18.98 30.94
N LEU A 233 0.68 -18.55 31.04
CA LEU A 233 1.30 -18.16 32.29
C LEU A 233 1.54 -16.65 32.40
N ASP A 234 2.11 -16.02 31.37
CA ASP A 234 2.28 -14.58 31.30
C ASP A 234 1.04 -13.88 30.70
N ALA A 235 1.11 -12.56 30.59
CA ALA A 235 -0.04 -11.73 30.21
C ALA A 235 -0.13 -11.40 28.71
N PRO A 236 0.97 -11.02 28.00
CA PRO A 236 0.89 -10.84 26.56
C PRO A 236 0.66 -12.19 25.87
N GLU A 237 -0.02 -12.17 24.72
CA GLU A 237 -0.39 -13.39 24.01
C GLU A 237 0.36 -13.55 22.68
N GLY A 238 0.35 -14.77 22.13
CA GLY A 238 0.94 -15.13 20.84
C GLY A 238 0.09 -14.74 19.63
N GLY A 239 -0.74 -13.69 19.75
CA GLY A 239 -1.71 -13.31 18.73
C GLY A 239 -1.09 -12.89 17.40
N LEU A 240 0.11 -12.30 17.38
CA LEU A 240 0.77 -11.92 16.12
C LEU A 240 1.22 -13.14 15.30
N ASP A 241 1.62 -14.24 15.95
CA ASP A 241 1.91 -15.51 15.26
C ASP A 241 0.66 -16.04 14.54
N ALA A 242 -0.49 -15.96 15.21
CA ALA A 242 -1.76 -16.37 14.64
C ALA A 242 -2.21 -15.48 13.48
N MET A 243 -2.03 -14.16 13.58
CA MET A 243 -2.28 -13.23 12.48
C MET A 243 -1.37 -13.52 11.28
N MET A 244 -0.08 -13.79 11.52
CA MET A 244 0.88 -14.15 10.49
C MET A 244 0.43 -15.42 9.75
N GLN A 245 0.14 -16.51 10.48
CA GLN A 245 -0.31 -17.77 9.89
C GLN A 245 -1.63 -17.61 9.12
N ALA A 246 -2.60 -16.86 9.65
CA ALA A 246 -3.85 -16.58 8.95
C ALA A 246 -3.66 -15.76 7.65
N ALA A 247 -2.60 -14.95 7.58
CA ALA A 247 -2.28 -14.16 6.39
C ALA A 247 -1.56 -14.99 5.31
N VAL A 248 -0.62 -15.86 5.69
CA VAL A 248 0.22 -16.62 4.74
C VAL A 248 -0.37 -17.97 4.34
N CYS A 249 -1.27 -18.55 5.13
CA CYS A 249 -1.94 -19.82 4.83
C CYS A 249 -3.25 -19.63 4.05
N GLY A 250 -3.27 -18.75 3.04
CA GLY A 250 -4.52 -18.28 2.45
C GLY A 250 -5.41 -19.35 1.83
N ASP A 251 -4.83 -20.41 1.28
CA ASP A 251 -5.55 -21.55 0.71
C ASP A 251 -6.30 -22.37 1.79
N LEU A 252 -5.69 -22.55 2.96
CA LEU A 252 -6.29 -23.26 4.09
C LEU A 252 -7.39 -22.43 4.76
N ILE A 253 -7.13 -21.13 4.96
CA ILE A 253 -8.12 -20.20 5.50
C ILE A 253 -9.30 -20.03 4.54
N GLY A 254 -9.04 -20.09 3.22
CA GLY A 254 -10.05 -20.01 2.17
C GLY A 254 -10.32 -18.58 1.68
N TRP A 255 -9.32 -17.69 1.74
CA TRP A 255 -9.46 -16.30 1.31
C TRP A 255 -9.80 -16.20 -0.18
N ARG A 256 -10.92 -15.57 -0.53
CA ARG A 256 -11.23 -15.21 -1.91
C ARG A 256 -10.42 -13.98 -2.34
N ASN A 257 -10.40 -13.70 -3.63
CA ASN A 257 -9.86 -12.45 -4.16
C ASN A 257 -10.90 -11.32 -4.05
N VAL A 258 -11.25 -10.97 -2.80
CA VAL A 258 -12.27 -9.96 -2.45
C VAL A 258 -11.76 -9.13 -1.25
N THR A 259 -12.60 -8.32 -0.62
CA THR A 259 -12.24 -7.61 0.62
C THR A 259 -12.02 -8.61 1.75
N ARG A 260 -10.81 -8.64 2.34
CA ARG A 260 -10.43 -9.54 3.43
C ARG A 260 -10.33 -8.77 4.73
N LEU A 261 -11.17 -9.10 5.71
CA LEU A 261 -11.18 -8.54 7.05
C LEU A 261 -10.73 -9.59 8.04
N LEU A 262 -9.76 -9.25 8.89
CA LEU A 262 -9.32 -10.12 9.99
C LEU A 262 -9.70 -9.44 11.31
N VAL A 263 -10.69 -9.98 12.00
CA VAL A 263 -11.06 -9.46 13.33
C VAL A 263 -10.13 -10.11 14.34
N PHE A 264 -9.41 -9.31 15.11
CA PHE A 264 -8.51 -9.75 16.16
C PHE A 264 -9.11 -9.36 17.51
N ALA A 265 -9.54 -10.35 18.30
CA ALA A 265 -10.22 -10.14 19.57
C ALA A 265 -9.41 -10.69 20.75
N THR A 266 -9.06 -9.83 21.69
CA THR A 266 -8.32 -10.14 22.93
C THR A 266 -8.53 -9.04 23.96
N ASP A 267 -8.31 -9.36 25.23
CA ASP A 267 -8.30 -8.44 26.36
C ASP A 267 -6.90 -8.08 26.87
N ASP A 268 -5.83 -8.61 26.24
CA ASP A 268 -4.45 -8.34 26.63
C ASP A 268 -3.52 -7.91 25.47
N GLY A 269 -2.23 -7.71 25.79
CA GLY A 269 -1.18 -7.33 24.87
C GLY A 269 -0.75 -8.47 23.95
N PHE A 270 0.33 -8.24 23.20
CA PHE A 270 0.85 -9.21 22.25
C PHE A 270 2.37 -9.31 22.33
N HIS A 271 2.89 -10.51 22.12
CA HIS A 271 4.31 -10.75 21.90
C HIS A 271 4.75 -10.40 20.47
N PHE A 272 6.03 -10.02 20.35
CA PHE A 272 6.66 -9.70 19.06
C PHE A 272 8.13 -10.15 19.03
N ALA A 273 8.74 -10.10 17.84
CA ALA A 273 10.12 -10.55 17.63
C ALA A 273 11.10 -10.02 18.70
N GLY A 274 11.87 -10.92 19.29
CA GLY A 274 12.75 -10.67 20.43
C GLY A 274 12.30 -11.38 21.70
N ASP A 275 10.98 -11.54 21.90
CA ASP A 275 10.43 -12.15 23.12
C ASP A 275 10.72 -13.66 23.21
N GLY A 276 10.74 -14.37 22.07
CA GLY A 276 11.09 -15.79 21.99
C GLY A 276 12.47 -16.13 22.56
N LYS A 277 13.37 -15.15 22.67
CA LYS A 277 14.67 -15.29 23.32
C LYS A 277 14.55 -15.78 24.76
N LEU A 278 13.49 -15.42 25.49
CA LEU A 278 13.24 -15.88 26.86
C LEU A 278 13.11 -17.41 26.96
N ALA A 279 12.63 -18.05 25.88
CA ALA A 279 12.49 -19.49 25.77
C ALA A 279 13.62 -20.17 24.97
N GLY A 280 14.66 -19.43 24.62
CA GLY A 280 15.75 -19.93 23.77
C GLY A 280 15.38 -20.08 22.29
N ILE A 281 14.27 -19.48 21.85
CA ILE A 281 13.85 -19.45 20.44
C ILE A 281 14.53 -18.25 19.77
N LEU A 282 15.52 -18.54 18.91
CA LEU A 282 16.37 -17.51 18.29
C LEU A 282 16.19 -17.41 16.77
N THR A 283 15.49 -18.36 16.17
CA THR A 283 15.21 -18.37 14.73
C THR A 283 14.11 -17.35 14.43
N PRO A 284 14.34 -16.31 13.60
CA PRO A 284 13.28 -15.37 13.26
C PRO A 284 12.11 -16.04 12.56
N ASN A 285 10.91 -15.48 12.70
CA ASN A 285 9.74 -15.88 11.91
C ASN A 285 10.06 -15.77 10.41
N ASP A 286 9.78 -16.83 9.64
CA ASP A 286 10.15 -16.90 8.22
C ASP A 286 9.06 -16.38 7.27
N GLY A 287 7.90 -15.94 7.79
CA GLY A 287 6.78 -15.45 7.01
C GLY A 287 6.11 -16.50 6.13
N LYS A 288 6.20 -17.79 6.48
CA LYS A 288 5.61 -18.89 5.70
C LYS A 288 4.50 -19.61 6.46
N CYS A 289 3.68 -20.33 5.69
CA CYS A 289 2.63 -21.17 6.23
C CYS A 289 3.20 -22.47 6.83
N HIS A 290 2.86 -22.74 8.09
CA HIS A 290 3.29 -23.92 8.86
C HIS A 290 2.11 -24.58 9.58
N LEU A 291 0.91 -24.51 9.00
CA LEU A 291 -0.25 -25.23 9.52
C LEU A 291 -0.17 -26.72 9.16
N GLU A 292 -0.21 -27.55 10.20
CA GLU A 292 -0.30 -29.01 10.10
C GLU A 292 -1.51 -29.47 10.90
N ASP A 293 -2.43 -30.21 10.28
CA ASP A 293 -3.73 -30.57 10.88
C ASP A 293 -4.46 -29.34 11.46
N ASN A 294 -4.42 -28.24 10.72
CA ASN A 294 -4.97 -26.94 11.11
C ASN A 294 -4.36 -26.32 12.39
N MET A 295 -3.18 -26.76 12.84
CA MET A 295 -2.49 -26.15 13.98
C MET A 295 -1.08 -25.68 13.60
N TYR A 296 -0.62 -24.59 14.23
CA TYR A 296 0.75 -24.13 14.07
C TYR A 296 1.70 -24.93 14.99
N LYS A 297 2.00 -26.18 14.62
CA LYS A 297 2.79 -27.12 15.45
C LYS A 297 4.25 -26.69 15.64
N ARG A 298 4.81 -26.00 14.65
CA ARG A 298 6.21 -25.52 14.63
C ARG A 298 6.40 -24.16 15.31
N SER A 299 5.40 -23.67 16.06
CA SER A 299 5.46 -22.35 16.70
C SER A 299 6.62 -22.18 17.67
N ASN A 300 7.10 -23.27 18.28
CA ASN A 300 8.24 -23.25 19.21
C ASN A 300 9.61 -23.27 18.50
N GLU A 301 9.65 -23.40 17.18
CA GLU A 301 10.90 -23.38 16.38
C GLU A 301 11.28 -21.97 15.90
N PHE A 302 10.29 -21.09 15.79
CA PHE A 302 10.42 -19.73 15.26
C PHE A 302 9.98 -18.71 16.30
N ASP A 303 10.68 -17.59 16.38
CA ASP A 303 10.31 -16.45 17.20
C ASP A 303 8.99 -15.84 16.69
N TYR A 304 8.38 -14.98 17.50
CA TYR A 304 7.22 -14.19 17.10
C TYR A 304 7.58 -13.31 15.89
N PRO A 305 6.61 -12.95 15.02
CA PRO A 305 6.88 -12.01 13.95
C PRO A 305 7.19 -10.62 14.49
N SER A 306 8.01 -9.86 13.77
CA SER A 306 8.13 -8.43 14.06
C SER A 306 6.89 -7.69 13.59
N VAL A 307 6.58 -6.55 14.21
CA VAL A 307 5.46 -5.70 13.78
C VAL A 307 5.58 -5.29 12.31
N GLY A 308 6.78 -4.90 11.86
CA GLY A 308 7.02 -4.53 10.47
C GLY A 308 6.80 -5.67 9.48
N GLN A 309 7.25 -6.88 9.84
CA GLN A 309 7.01 -8.08 9.03
C GLN A 309 5.52 -8.39 8.89
N LEU A 310 4.75 -8.26 9.97
CA LEU A 310 3.30 -8.44 9.95
C LEU A 310 2.61 -7.38 9.09
N VAL A 311 2.98 -6.10 9.25
CA VAL A 311 2.44 -4.98 8.44
C VAL A 311 2.64 -5.25 6.95
N GLN A 312 3.84 -5.67 6.55
CA GLN A 312 4.16 -6.01 5.17
C GLN A 312 3.30 -7.19 4.68
N THR A 313 3.25 -8.28 5.45
CA THR A 313 2.53 -9.49 5.07
C THR A 313 1.03 -9.26 4.91
N LEU A 314 0.41 -8.48 5.82
CA LEU A 314 -1.01 -8.11 5.73
C LEU A 314 -1.28 -7.25 4.49
N ALA A 315 -0.41 -6.30 4.18
CA ALA A 315 -0.54 -5.42 3.00
C ALA A 315 -0.36 -6.20 1.69
N GLU A 316 0.62 -7.10 1.61
CA GLU A 316 0.85 -7.97 0.44
C GLU A 316 -0.38 -8.84 0.16
N ASN A 317 -0.97 -9.41 1.22
CA ASN A 317 -2.15 -10.28 1.14
C ASN A 317 -3.50 -9.54 1.16
N ASN A 318 -3.51 -8.20 1.14
CA ASN A 318 -4.71 -7.37 1.14
C ASN A 318 -5.67 -7.66 2.31
N ILE A 319 -5.13 -7.97 3.49
CA ILE A 319 -5.89 -8.26 4.72
C ILE A 319 -5.92 -7.02 5.60
N GLN A 320 -7.13 -6.63 6.02
CA GLN A 320 -7.36 -5.45 6.84
C GLN A 320 -7.72 -5.89 8.26
N PRO A 321 -6.84 -5.70 9.25
CA PRO A 321 -7.14 -6.11 10.62
C PRO A 321 -8.09 -5.12 11.31
N ILE A 322 -9.04 -5.66 12.06
CA ILE A 322 -9.91 -4.94 12.97
C ILE A 322 -9.58 -5.43 14.38
N PHE A 323 -8.90 -4.60 15.16
CA PHE A 323 -8.54 -4.91 16.54
C PHE A 323 -9.74 -4.58 17.42
N ALA A 324 -10.44 -5.61 17.90
CA ALA A 324 -11.53 -5.52 18.85
C ALA A 324 -10.98 -5.87 20.23
N VAL A 325 -10.60 -4.86 21.00
CA VAL A 325 -9.83 -5.06 22.23
C VAL A 325 -10.42 -4.30 23.41
N THR A 326 -10.22 -4.79 24.62
CA THR A 326 -10.74 -4.13 25.83
C THR A 326 -10.06 -2.78 26.08
N SER A 327 -10.72 -1.95 26.89
CA SER A 327 -10.26 -0.59 27.24
C SER A 327 -8.84 -0.56 27.82
N LYS A 328 -8.41 -1.61 28.52
CA LYS A 328 -7.08 -1.76 29.14
C LYS A 328 -5.95 -1.63 28.11
N VAL A 329 -6.13 -2.16 26.90
CA VAL A 329 -5.06 -2.28 25.89
C VAL A 329 -5.33 -1.48 24.63
N VAL A 330 -6.48 -0.81 24.53
CA VAL A 330 -6.92 -0.07 23.32
C VAL A 330 -5.87 0.90 22.79
N ASP A 331 -5.16 1.61 23.67
CA ASP A 331 -4.16 2.61 23.26
C ASP A 331 -2.90 1.97 22.65
N VAL A 332 -2.54 0.75 23.09
CA VAL A 332 -1.45 -0.02 22.50
C VAL A 332 -1.80 -0.43 21.07
N TYR A 333 -3.03 -0.93 20.86
CA TYR A 333 -3.49 -1.32 19.52
C TYR A 333 -3.74 -0.12 18.60
N LYS A 334 -4.08 1.07 19.13
CA LYS A 334 -4.09 2.32 18.34
C LYS A 334 -2.70 2.61 17.78
N LYS A 335 -1.64 2.44 18.56
CA LYS A 335 -0.25 2.60 18.08
C LYS A 335 0.15 1.56 17.05
N LEU A 336 -0.28 0.32 17.20
CA LEU A 336 -0.11 -0.70 16.16
C LEU A 336 -0.84 -0.31 14.88
N SER A 337 -2.09 0.17 15.00
CA SER A 337 -2.92 0.60 13.88
C SER A 337 -2.37 1.83 13.15
N GLU A 338 -1.57 2.69 13.79
CA GLU A 338 -0.89 3.80 13.11
C GLU A 338 0.14 3.28 12.06
N MET A 339 0.71 2.10 12.28
CA MET A 339 1.68 1.47 11.37
C MET A 339 1.04 0.66 10.24
N ILE A 340 -0.24 0.28 10.39
CA ILE A 340 -0.98 -0.52 9.41
C ILE A 340 -1.94 0.43 8.65
N PRO A 341 -1.68 0.75 7.35
CA PRO A 341 -2.46 1.78 6.65
C PRO A 341 -3.97 1.53 6.61
N LYS A 342 -4.37 0.26 6.62
CA LYS A 342 -5.77 -0.19 6.51
C LYS A 342 -6.15 -1.10 7.68
N SER A 343 -6.10 -0.55 8.89
CA SER A 343 -6.63 -1.18 10.10
C SER A 343 -7.62 -0.27 10.83
N ALA A 344 -8.40 -0.89 11.71
CA ALA A 344 -9.27 -0.20 12.63
C ALA A 344 -9.09 -0.75 14.04
N VAL A 345 -9.32 0.08 15.04
CA VAL A 345 -9.36 -0.32 16.45
C VAL A 345 -10.72 0.05 17.00
N GLY A 346 -11.37 -0.88 17.69
CA GLY A 346 -12.59 -0.64 18.42
C GLY A 346 -12.47 -1.16 19.84
N GLU A 347 -13.07 -0.42 20.77
CA GLU A 347 -13.15 -0.83 22.16
C GLU A 347 -14.23 -1.91 22.31
N LEU A 348 -13.80 -3.09 22.73
CA LEU A 348 -14.64 -4.24 23.02
C LEU A 348 -15.08 -4.15 24.48
N ASN A 349 -16.37 -4.34 24.73
CA ASN A 349 -16.87 -4.53 26.08
C ASN A 349 -16.22 -5.78 26.68
N GLU A 350 -16.01 -5.83 28.00
CA GLU A 350 -15.42 -6.99 28.70
C GLU A 350 -16.14 -8.30 28.41
N ASP A 351 -17.40 -8.22 27.95
CA ASP A 351 -18.24 -9.36 27.68
C ASP A 351 -18.49 -9.56 26.18
N SER A 352 -17.75 -8.89 25.29
CA SER A 352 -17.89 -8.93 23.83
C SER A 352 -19.28 -8.58 23.24
N SER A 353 -20.18 -7.95 24.01
CA SER A 353 -21.57 -7.70 23.57
C SER A 353 -21.70 -6.75 22.37
N ASN A 354 -20.74 -5.85 22.17
CA ASN A 354 -20.78 -4.81 21.13
C ASN A 354 -19.98 -5.18 19.85
N VAL A 355 -19.46 -6.41 19.75
CA VAL A 355 -18.53 -6.79 18.67
C VAL A 355 -19.12 -6.66 17.26
N ILE A 356 -20.43 -6.89 17.09
CA ILE A 356 -21.09 -6.78 15.78
C ILE A 356 -21.10 -5.32 15.31
N GLU A 357 -21.52 -4.41 16.20
CA GLU A 357 -21.54 -2.97 15.91
C GLU A 357 -20.12 -2.47 15.62
N LEU A 358 -19.15 -2.90 16.43
CA LEU A 358 -17.74 -2.57 16.25
C LEU A 358 -17.25 -2.96 14.85
N ILE A 359 -17.52 -4.19 14.41
CA ILE A 359 -17.13 -4.66 13.08
C ILE A 359 -17.80 -3.84 11.97
N GLN A 360 -19.09 -3.50 12.11
CA GLN A 360 -19.80 -2.68 11.12
C GLN A 360 -19.22 -1.27 11.01
N VAL A 361 -18.95 -0.62 12.15
CA VAL A 361 -18.32 0.71 12.20
C VAL A 361 -16.91 0.65 11.62
N ALA A 362 -16.10 -0.34 12.02
CA ALA A 362 -14.76 -0.55 11.52
C ALA A 362 -14.74 -0.77 10.00
N TYR A 363 -15.62 -1.62 9.48
CA TYR A 363 -15.78 -1.83 8.04
C TYR A 363 -16.13 -0.54 7.30
N ASN A 364 -17.08 0.24 7.81
CA ASN A 364 -17.50 1.51 7.19
C ASN A 364 -16.36 2.54 7.18
N ASN A 365 -15.60 2.64 8.27
CA ASN A 365 -14.42 3.50 8.36
C ASN A 365 -13.32 3.05 7.39
N LEU A 366 -13.00 1.76 7.37
CA LEU A 366 -12.01 1.18 6.47
C LEU A 366 -12.41 1.39 5.01
N SER A 367 -13.63 1.03 4.64
CA SER A 367 -14.09 1.09 3.25
C SER A 367 -14.31 2.52 2.74
N SER A 368 -14.50 3.51 3.62
CA SER A 368 -14.60 4.93 3.23
C SER A 368 -13.24 5.64 3.13
N ARG A 369 -12.17 5.06 3.69
CA ARG A 369 -10.79 5.56 3.54
C ARG A 369 -10.11 4.89 2.36
N ILE A 370 -9.94 5.64 1.27
CA ILE A 370 -9.30 5.17 0.05
C ILE A 370 -7.84 5.60 0.08
N ILE A 371 -6.92 4.63 0.11
CA ILE A 371 -5.48 4.85 0.03
C ILE A 371 -4.99 4.19 -1.25
N LEU A 372 -4.52 4.99 -2.21
CA LEU A 372 -3.95 4.52 -3.47
C LEU A 372 -2.44 4.42 -3.30
N ASP A 373 -1.90 3.21 -3.49
CA ASP A 373 -0.48 2.92 -3.31
C ASP A 373 0.06 2.03 -4.43
N HIS A 374 1.37 1.99 -4.59
CA HIS A 374 2.05 1.16 -5.59
C HIS A 374 2.79 -0.02 -4.94
N SER A 375 3.07 -1.05 -5.73
CA SER A 375 4.01 -2.10 -5.35
C SER A 375 5.43 -1.56 -5.18
N THR A 376 6.36 -2.38 -4.70
CA THR A 376 7.79 -2.05 -4.60
C THR A 376 8.30 -1.50 -5.94
N LEU A 377 9.07 -0.41 -5.87
CA LEU A 377 9.64 0.29 -7.03
C LEU A 377 11.16 0.09 -7.09
N LEU A 378 11.72 0.32 -8.28
CA LEU A 378 13.16 0.51 -8.45
C LEU A 378 13.55 1.88 -7.87
N ASP A 379 14.72 1.99 -7.22
CA ASP A 379 15.23 3.26 -6.65
C ASP A 379 15.36 4.40 -7.67
N THR A 380 15.45 4.03 -8.95
CA THR A 380 15.54 4.93 -10.11
C THR A 380 14.19 5.53 -10.54
N LEU A 381 13.08 5.06 -9.97
CA LEU A 381 11.74 5.58 -10.20
C LEU A 381 11.22 6.30 -8.95
N ASP A 382 10.49 7.38 -9.17
CA ASP A 382 9.76 8.12 -8.14
C ASP A 382 8.29 8.23 -8.57
N VAL A 383 7.38 7.94 -7.65
CA VAL A 383 5.93 8.03 -7.89
C VAL A 383 5.31 8.89 -6.82
N LYS A 384 4.54 9.90 -7.25
CA LYS A 384 3.80 10.80 -6.37
C LYS A 384 2.35 10.88 -6.76
N TYR A 385 1.51 11.29 -5.82
CA TYR A 385 0.07 11.35 -5.97
C TYR A 385 -0.45 12.72 -5.57
N ASP A 386 -1.30 13.29 -6.42
CA ASP A 386 -2.23 14.34 -6.01
C ASP A 386 -3.61 13.70 -5.79
N SER A 387 -4.23 13.98 -4.65
CA SER A 387 -5.56 13.45 -4.31
C SER A 387 -6.59 14.55 -4.51
N LYS A 388 -7.60 14.31 -5.37
CA LYS A 388 -8.75 15.19 -5.56
C LYS A 388 -9.98 14.55 -4.94
N CYS A 389 -10.32 15.00 -3.75
CA CYS A 389 -11.40 14.43 -2.94
C CYS A 389 -12.60 15.37 -2.93
N LYS A 390 -13.84 14.84 -2.86
CA LYS A 390 -15.07 15.66 -2.90
C LYS A 390 -15.24 16.67 -1.73
N ASN A 391 -14.43 16.59 -0.67
CA ASN A 391 -14.60 17.34 0.57
C ASN A 391 -13.54 18.45 0.77
N ASP A 392 -12.97 19.02 -0.31
CA ASP A 392 -11.94 20.09 -0.28
C ASP A 392 -10.66 19.76 0.54
N LYS A 393 -10.36 18.47 0.71
CA LYS A 393 -9.10 17.98 1.30
C LYS A 393 -8.17 17.48 0.20
N ASP A 394 -7.86 18.35 -0.74
CA ASP A 394 -6.93 18.01 -1.80
C ASP A 394 -5.50 17.97 -1.22
N SER A 395 -4.73 16.97 -1.66
CA SER A 395 -3.31 16.85 -1.33
C SER A 395 -2.49 16.79 -2.61
N THR A 396 -1.24 17.25 -2.55
CA THR A 396 -0.36 17.33 -3.72
C THR A 396 1.01 16.78 -3.40
N ASP A 397 1.59 16.05 -4.34
CA ASP A 397 2.95 15.49 -4.26
C ASP A 397 3.20 14.57 -3.05
N GLU A 398 2.16 13.87 -2.60
CA GLU A 398 2.23 12.88 -1.52
C GLU A 398 2.79 11.55 -2.01
N ALA A 399 3.41 10.78 -1.10
CA ALA A 399 3.91 9.44 -1.40
C ALA A 399 2.77 8.43 -1.70
N ARG A 400 1.56 8.72 -1.24
CA ARG A 400 0.35 7.91 -1.44
C ARG A 400 -0.84 8.81 -1.72
N GLY A 401 -1.76 8.33 -2.55
CA GLY A 401 -3.05 9.00 -2.70
C GLY A 401 -3.94 8.69 -1.50
N GLN A 402 -4.62 9.68 -0.92
CA GLN A 402 -5.56 9.46 0.18
C GLN A 402 -6.82 10.32 0.03
N CYS A 403 -7.99 9.67 0.12
CA CYS A 403 -9.26 10.34 0.33
C CYS A 403 -10.02 9.66 1.48
N ASP A 404 -10.46 10.45 2.46
CA ASP A 404 -11.25 9.98 3.60
C ASP A 404 -12.75 10.25 3.38
N ASN A 405 -13.61 9.50 4.08
CA ASN A 405 -15.07 9.66 4.07
C ASN A 405 -15.70 9.51 2.68
N VAL A 406 -15.14 8.65 1.82
CA VAL A 406 -15.68 8.34 0.49
C VAL A 406 -16.92 7.45 0.61
N LYS A 407 -18.07 7.95 0.15
CA LYS A 407 -19.33 7.21 0.22
C LYS A 407 -19.44 6.21 -0.94
N ILE A 408 -20.38 5.30 -0.82
CA ILE A 408 -20.72 4.39 -1.91
C ILE A 408 -21.18 5.21 -3.12
N ASN A 409 -20.74 4.82 -4.31
CA ASN A 409 -20.92 5.52 -5.59
C ASN A 409 -20.23 6.88 -5.73
N ASP A 410 -19.49 7.35 -4.71
CA ASP A 410 -18.62 8.50 -4.90
C ASP A 410 -17.41 8.11 -5.76
N GLU A 411 -17.14 8.97 -6.74
CA GLU A 411 -15.92 8.96 -7.54
C GLU A 411 -14.91 9.91 -6.91
N VAL A 412 -13.67 9.44 -6.78
CA VAL A 412 -12.49 10.23 -6.42
C VAL A 412 -11.45 10.09 -7.53
N THR A 413 -10.64 11.13 -7.71
CA THR A 413 -9.61 11.16 -8.76
C THR A 413 -8.25 11.37 -8.13
N PHE A 414 -7.28 10.56 -8.53
CA PHE A 414 -5.88 10.68 -8.15
C PHE A 414 -5.08 11.01 -9.40
N LYS A 415 -4.24 12.03 -9.34
CA LYS A 415 -3.25 12.27 -10.38
C LYS A 415 -1.95 11.58 -9.98
N VAL A 416 -1.53 10.61 -10.77
CA VAL A 416 -0.27 9.88 -10.55
C VAL A 416 0.81 10.54 -11.38
N LYS A 417 1.94 10.87 -10.74
CA LYS A 417 3.14 11.44 -11.35
C LYS A 417 4.26 10.42 -11.26
N VAL A 418 4.75 9.95 -12.40
CA VAL A 418 5.86 8.96 -12.46
C VAL A 418 7.08 9.63 -13.07
N THR A 419 8.20 9.61 -12.35
CA THR A 419 9.45 10.24 -12.78
C THR A 419 10.58 9.22 -12.79
N ALA A 420 11.34 9.17 -13.89
CA ALA A 420 12.57 8.39 -13.97
C ALA A 420 13.78 9.28 -13.70
N LYS A 421 14.64 8.89 -12.76
CA LYS A 421 15.89 9.60 -12.44
C LYS A 421 16.98 9.36 -13.50
N VAL A 422 16.96 8.18 -14.10
CA VAL A 422 17.89 7.72 -15.14
C VAL A 422 17.13 6.94 -16.20
N CYS A 423 17.77 6.61 -17.32
CA CYS A 423 17.19 5.71 -18.30
C CYS A 423 17.14 4.29 -17.74
N ILE A 424 15.96 3.68 -17.77
CA ILE A 424 15.67 2.37 -17.21
C ILE A 424 15.28 1.39 -18.33
N PRO A 425 15.50 0.07 -18.13
CA PRO A 425 14.92 -0.94 -19.00
C PRO A 425 13.39 -0.95 -18.88
N ASN A 426 12.74 -1.74 -19.74
CA ASN A 426 11.31 -1.98 -19.61
C ASN A 426 11.00 -2.59 -18.24
N TYR A 427 10.10 -1.95 -17.51
CA TYR A 427 9.71 -2.32 -16.16
C TYR A 427 8.19 -2.22 -16.02
N SER A 428 7.61 -2.97 -15.10
CA SER A 428 6.19 -2.85 -14.77
C SER A 428 5.98 -2.91 -13.28
N PHE A 429 5.07 -2.09 -12.79
CA PHE A 429 4.61 -2.11 -11.41
C PHE A 429 3.09 -1.94 -11.37
N THR A 430 2.50 -2.23 -10.22
CA THR A 430 1.05 -2.12 -10.05
C THR A 430 0.70 -1.01 -9.08
N ILE A 431 -0.38 -0.28 -9.37
CA ILE A 431 -1.02 0.67 -8.46
C ILE A 431 -2.36 0.06 -8.04
N ARG A 432 -2.70 0.11 -6.76
CA ARG A 432 -3.97 -0.39 -6.24
C ARG A 432 -4.49 0.41 -5.05
N PRO A 433 -5.82 0.53 -4.90
CA PRO A 433 -6.40 1.02 -3.66
C PRO A 433 -6.29 -0.07 -2.59
N LEU A 434 -5.59 0.22 -1.49
CA LEU A 434 -5.38 -0.73 -0.40
C LEU A 434 -6.72 -1.20 0.19
N GLY A 435 -6.86 -2.51 0.34
CA GLY A 435 -8.09 -3.17 0.80
C GLY A 435 -9.01 -3.65 -0.33
N PHE A 436 -8.69 -3.35 -1.59
CA PHE A 436 -9.45 -3.78 -2.77
C PHE A 436 -8.56 -4.58 -3.72
N THR A 437 -9.17 -5.36 -4.62
CA THR A 437 -8.43 -6.27 -5.51
C THR A 437 -8.24 -5.72 -6.92
N ASP A 438 -8.96 -4.67 -7.29
CA ASP A 438 -8.74 -3.97 -8.55
C ASP A 438 -7.32 -3.38 -8.59
N THR A 439 -6.64 -3.60 -9.70
CA THR A 439 -5.25 -3.17 -9.91
C THR A 439 -5.14 -2.44 -11.23
N LEU A 440 -4.25 -1.45 -11.27
CA LEU A 440 -3.77 -0.79 -12.47
C LEU A 440 -2.35 -1.25 -12.73
N THR A 441 -2.09 -1.82 -13.91
CA THR A 441 -0.74 -2.16 -14.35
C THR A 441 -0.11 -0.99 -15.09
N VAL A 442 1.06 -0.56 -14.65
CA VAL A 442 1.82 0.54 -15.25
C VAL A 442 3.09 -0.03 -15.88
N HIS A 443 3.13 -0.02 -17.22
CA HIS A 443 4.32 -0.36 -17.99
C HIS A 443 5.15 0.88 -18.23
N VAL A 444 6.44 0.81 -17.93
CA VAL A 444 7.37 1.93 -18.02
C VAL A 444 8.53 1.56 -18.93
N ALA A 445 8.84 2.45 -19.85
CA ALA A 445 10.07 2.46 -20.63
C ALA A 445 10.65 3.88 -20.65
N SER A 446 11.93 4.02 -20.93
CA SER A 446 12.54 5.33 -21.10
C SER A 446 12.39 5.87 -22.52
N ASN A 447 12.22 7.19 -22.63
CA ASN A 447 12.26 7.96 -23.87
C ASN A 447 13.57 8.77 -23.94
N CYS A 448 14.70 8.07 -23.89
CA CYS A 448 16.02 8.67 -23.82
C CYS A 448 16.75 8.78 -25.16
N ASP A 449 16.20 8.15 -26.20
CA ASP A 449 16.79 8.18 -27.53
C ASP A 449 16.14 9.28 -28.38
N CYS A 450 16.87 9.72 -29.40
CA CYS A 450 16.38 10.66 -30.40
C CYS A 450 15.85 9.91 -31.61
N HIS A 451 14.79 10.42 -32.23
CA HIS A 451 14.20 9.83 -33.43
C HIS A 451 14.35 10.82 -34.59
N CYS A 452 15.60 11.01 -35.00
CA CYS A 452 15.98 12.06 -35.94
C CYS A 452 15.50 11.83 -37.36
N ASN A 453 15.17 10.57 -37.71
CA ASN A 453 14.67 10.16 -39.04
C ASN A 453 15.55 10.72 -40.17
N ASP A 454 16.87 10.62 -40.02
CA ASP A 454 17.82 11.10 -41.00
C ASP A 454 17.65 10.34 -42.33
N GLN A 455 17.67 11.07 -43.44
CA GLN A 455 17.66 10.41 -44.75
C GLN A 455 19.05 9.86 -45.08
N PRO A 456 19.15 8.67 -45.68
CA PRO A 456 20.43 8.13 -46.11
C PRO A 456 21.05 9.05 -47.17
N ASP A 457 22.24 9.57 -46.89
CA ASP A 457 23.06 10.33 -47.83
C ASP A 457 24.40 9.60 -48.02
N PRO A 458 24.63 8.94 -49.17
CA PRO A 458 25.85 8.19 -49.45
C PRO A 458 27.12 9.03 -49.48
N ASP A 459 27.00 10.34 -49.75
CA ASP A 459 28.14 11.26 -49.88
C ASP A 459 28.48 11.96 -48.55
N ALA A 460 27.62 11.82 -47.54
CA ALA A 460 27.86 12.36 -46.21
C ALA A 460 29.04 11.65 -45.50
N CYS A 461 29.61 12.30 -44.49
CA CYS A 461 30.67 11.72 -43.65
C CYS A 461 31.89 11.22 -44.45
N ASN A 462 32.25 11.93 -45.52
CA ASN A 462 33.31 11.57 -46.47
C ASN A 462 33.12 10.16 -47.09
N GLY A 463 31.88 9.70 -47.21
CA GLY A 463 31.53 8.39 -47.78
C GLY A 463 31.92 7.18 -46.94
N GLN A 464 32.35 7.38 -45.68
CA GLN A 464 32.80 6.30 -44.79
C GLN A 464 31.91 6.10 -43.56
N GLY A 465 30.80 6.83 -43.46
CA GLY A 465 29.92 6.81 -42.30
C GLY A 465 28.48 7.17 -42.64
N THR A 466 27.64 7.13 -41.62
CA THR A 466 26.21 7.48 -41.71
C THR A 466 25.94 8.68 -40.82
N VAL A 467 25.04 9.56 -41.26
CA VAL A 467 24.57 10.67 -40.42
C VAL A 467 23.56 10.12 -39.40
N GLU A 468 23.75 10.46 -38.12
CA GLU A 468 22.79 10.24 -37.05
C GLU A 468 22.56 11.57 -36.33
N CYS A 469 21.33 12.09 -36.35
CA CYS A 469 20.94 13.33 -35.70
C CYS A 469 21.80 14.54 -36.07
N GLY A 470 22.15 14.66 -37.35
CA GLY A 470 22.91 15.81 -37.88
C GLY A 470 24.42 15.80 -37.63
N ILE A 471 24.95 14.69 -37.10
CA ILE A 471 26.39 14.45 -36.93
C ILE A 471 26.81 13.16 -37.64
N CYS A 472 28.09 13.11 -38.00
CA CYS A 472 28.84 11.89 -38.32
C CYS A 472 29.58 11.45 -37.04
#